data_AF-A0A2V8P978-F1
#
_entry.id   AF-A0A2V8P978-F1
#
_cell.length_a   1.000
_cell.length_b   1.000
_cell.length_c   1.000
_cell.angle_alpha   90.00
_cell.angle_beta   90.00
_cell.angle_gamma   90.00
#
_symmetry.space_group_name_H-M   'P 1'
#
loop_
_entity.id
_entity.type
_entity.pdbx_description
1 polymer ?
#
loop_
_entity_poly.entity_id
_entity_poly.type
_entity_poly.pdbx_seq_one_letter_code
_entity_poly.pdbx_strand_id
1 'polypeptide(L)'
;MSNILGISAFYHDSAACLVVDGEIVAAAQEERFTRVKHDHNFPLHAARYCLKEAGITADQLDYVGFYDKPLLKFDRLLETYLDYAPSGFSSFLKAMPLWMKEKLWMPDLIRTELAKANGIDGERRAKKAGKKFAWKLLFGDHHESHAASAFYPSPFEEAAILTIDGVGEWATSSIGIGRGNEITLLKELRFPDSLGLLYSAFTYYTGFKVNSGEYKVMGLAPYGEPKYVSLIKDNLAEVREDGSIRMNHEYFSYSQGLRMTNGSFDRLFKGRPRKPESKVTQREMDLARSVQAITEEVMLKMVGHVHKETSMKRLCMAGGVALNCVANGRIMREGPFEDIWIQPAAGDAGGALGIALAIWHRYLGNRRVSPEKTGTWRSRHDRSDNGLPPYEDGMKGAYLGPQDSIEEIEQFLKTRNLPYTKYSREQLPEVVAELLADGKIIGLHQGRMEFGPRALGARSIIGDPRSPAMQSIMNLKIKHRESFRPFAPSVLREQVAEWFDLDQDSPYMMLVADVAEGHRRKMTADEEKLWGIDKLNVKRSDIPAV
;
A
#
# COMPACT_ATOMS: atom_id res chain seq x y z
N MET A 1 7.93 16.93 24.88
CA MET A 1 7.07 15.82 24.45
C MET A 1 5.82 16.39 23.84
N SER A 2 5.77 16.40 22.52
CA SER A 2 4.57 16.66 21.73
C SER A 2 4.03 15.33 21.21
N ASN A 3 2.79 15.02 21.57
CA ASN A 3 2.10 13.77 21.23
C ASN A 3 1.09 14.04 20.12
N ILE A 4 1.30 13.45 18.95
CA ILE A 4 0.50 13.71 17.74
C ILE A 4 -0.09 12.39 17.23
N LEU A 5 -1.42 12.28 17.26
CA LEU A 5 -2.13 11.12 16.72
C LEU A 5 -2.71 11.45 15.34
N GLY A 6 -2.24 10.77 14.32
CA GLY A 6 -2.83 10.80 12.98
C GLY A 6 -3.84 9.68 12.76
N ILE A 7 -4.91 9.99 12.02
CA ILE A 7 -6.05 9.10 11.78
C ILE A 7 -6.39 9.09 10.29
N SER A 8 -6.57 7.89 9.75
CA SER A 8 -7.17 7.62 8.45
C SER A 8 -8.39 6.72 8.64
N ALA A 9 -9.55 7.14 8.10
CA ALA A 9 -10.82 6.41 8.30
C ALA A 9 -11.89 6.74 7.24
N PHE A 10 -12.98 5.97 7.26
CA PHE A 10 -14.24 6.18 6.52
C PHE A 10 -14.15 6.01 5.00
N TYR A 11 -13.18 5.23 4.52
CA TYR A 11 -13.13 4.83 3.12
C TYR A 11 -12.80 3.33 2.98
N HIS A 12 -11.54 2.95 3.18
CA HIS A 12 -11.07 1.59 3.37
C HIS A 12 -9.71 1.66 4.09
N ASP A 13 -9.29 0.55 4.71
CA ASP A 13 -7.98 0.45 5.39
C ASP A 13 -7.73 1.51 6.47
N SER A 14 -8.72 1.72 7.35
CA SER A 14 -8.60 2.65 8.47
C SER A 14 -7.36 2.34 9.32
N ALA A 15 -6.68 3.39 9.77
CA ALA A 15 -5.43 3.28 10.50
C ALA A 15 -5.23 4.44 11.48
N ALA A 16 -4.40 4.19 12.49
CA ALA A 16 -3.91 5.21 13.41
C ALA A 16 -2.38 5.16 13.49
N CYS A 17 -1.76 6.32 13.66
CA CYS A 17 -0.32 6.46 13.85
C CYS A 17 -0.04 7.50 14.94
N LEU A 18 0.85 7.17 15.88
CA LEU A 18 1.29 8.08 16.92
C LEU A 18 2.75 8.48 16.70
N VAL A 19 2.96 9.78 16.63
CA VAL A 19 4.28 10.43 16.57
C VAL A 19 4.53 11.15 17.89
N VAL A 20 5.70 10.94 18.49
CA VAL A 20 6.13 11.60 19.73
C VAL A 20 7.46 12.27 19.48
N ASP A 21 7.50 13.61 19.61
CA ASP A 21 8.72 14.41 19.35
C ASP A 21 9.39 14.11 17.99
N GLY A 22 8.57 13.82 16.97
CA GLY A 22 9.03 13.51 15.61
C GLY A 22 9.31 12.04 15.33
N GLU A 23 9.35 11.21 16.36
CA GLU A 23 9.57 9.77 16.23
C GLU A 23 8.26 9.02 16.02
N ILE A 24 8.23 8.12 15.03
CA ILE A 24 7.11 7.20 14.81
C ILE A 24 7.20 6.12 15.90
N VAL A 25 6.29 6.19 16.88
CA VAL A 25 6.26 5.27 18.02
C VAL A 25 5.43 4.04 17.68
N ALA A 26 4.25 4.23 17.11
CA ALA A 26 3.31 3.15 16.80
C ALA A 26 2.43 3.50 15.60
N ALA A 27 2.12 2.49 14.79
CA ALA A 27 1.16 2.61 13.70
C ALA A 27 0.50 1.25 13.45
N ALA A 28 -0.81 1.23 13.24
CA ALA A 28 -1.54 0.01 12.95
C ALA A 28 -2.80 0.25 12.13
N GLN A 29 -3.19 -0.76 11.35
CA GLN A 29 -4.46 -0.79 10.62
C GLN A 29 -5.54 -1.48 11.47
N GLU A 30 -6.76 -0.97 11.42
CA GLU A 30 -7.88 -1.44 12.25
C GLU A 30 -8.24 -2.90 11.95
N GLU A 31 -8.16 -3.30 10.67
CA GLU A 31 -8.43 -4.67 10.23
C GLU A 31 -7.57 -5.74 10.92
N ARG A 32 -6.39 -5.35 11.44
CA ARG A 32 -5.50 -6.27 12.17
C ARG A 32 -6.14 -6.72 13.49
N PHE A 33 -6.92 -5.85 14.12
CA PHE A 33 -7.62 -6.09 15.38
C PHE A 33 -9.03 -6.63 15.16
N THR A 34 -9.82 -5.98 14.30
CA THR A 34 -11.24 -6.35 14.09
C THR A 34 -11.40 -7.63 13.29
N ARG A 35 -10.34 -8.04 12.56
CA ARG A 35 -10.33 -9.16 11.61
C ARG A 35 -11.31 -8.97 10.45
N VAL A 36 -11.85 -7.76 10.29
CA VAL A 36 -12.67 -7.35 9.15
C VAL A 36 -11.73 -6.73 8.12
N LYS A 37 -11.53 -7.43 7.01
CA LYS A 37 -10.61 -6.97 5.96
C LYS A 37 -11.07 -5.63 5.36
N HIS A 38 -10.16 -4.67 5.23
CA HIS A 38 -10.41 -3.31 4.76
C HIS A 38 -11.45 -2.58 5.62
N ASP A 39 -11.36 -2.75 6.94
CA ASP A 39 -12.23 -2.06 7.87
C ASP A 39 -12.20 -0.55 7.60
N HIS A 40 -13.36 0.03 7.37
CA HIS A 40 -13.54 1.44 7.02
C HIS A 40 -14.05 2.26 8.21
N ASN A 41 -14.38 1.61 9.33
CA ASN A 41 -14.85 2.30 10.53
C ASN A 41 -13.74 3.14 11.17
N PHE A 42 -14.09 3.92 12.18
CA PHE A 42 -13.09 4.63 12.96
C PHE A 42 -12.06 3.63 13.55
N PRO A 43 -10.75 3.89 13.48
CA PRO A 43 -9.70 2.97 13.91
C PRO A 43 -9.55 2.94 15.44
N LEU A 44 -10.58 2.47 16.14
CA LEU A 44 -10.68 2.49 17.60
C LEU A 44 -9.58 1.64 18.25
N HIS A 45 -9.40 0.41 17.77
CA HIS A 45 -8.43 -0.52 18.33
C HIS A 45 -7.00 -0.12 17.99
N ALA A 46 -6.75 0.35 16.76
CA ALA A 46 -5.45 0.86 16.37
C ALA A 46 -5.08 2.13 17.15
N ALA A 47 -6.00 3.07 17.36
CA ALA A 47 -5.75 4.26 18.18
C ALA A 47 -5.46 3.88 19.64
N ARG A 48 -6.24 2.96 20.21
CA ARG A 48 -6.00 2.43 21.58
C ARG A 48 -4.62 1.78 21.69
N TYR A 49 -4.23 0.97 20.70
CA TYR A 49 -2.90 0.37 20.66
C TYR A 49 -1.81 1.45 20.64
N CYS A 50 -1.92 2.46 19.77
CA CYS A 50 -0.92 3.52 19.68
C CYS A 50 -0.75 4.27 21.01
N LEU A 51 -1.86 4.63 21.67
CA LEU A 51 -1.83 5.27 22.99
C LEU A 51 -1.20 4.37 24.06
N LYS A 52 -1.56 3.08 24.08
CA LYS A 52 -0.99 2.10 25.01
C LYS A 52 0.52 1.94 24.82
N GLU A 53 0.99 1.86 23.57
CA GLU A 53 2.41 1.67 23.25
C GLU A 53 3.28 2.83 23.74
N ALA A 54 2.75 4.05 23.71
CA ALA A 54 3.43 5.23 24.27
C ALA A 54 3.19 5.44 25.77
N GLY A 55 2.34 4.63 26.41
CA GLY A 55 1.99 4.78 27.83
C GLY A 55 1.22 6.07 28.15
N ILE A 56 0.48 6.61 27.19
CA ILE A 56 -0.30 7.85 27.33
C ILE A 56 -1.80 7.61 27.16
N THR A 57 -2.61 8.53 27.67
CA THR A 57 -4.06 8.57 27.46
C THR A 57 -4.45 9.60 26.39
N ALA A 58 -5.68 9.50 25.88
CA ALA A 58 -6.16 10.39 24.80
C ALA A 58 -6.21 11.88 25.20
N ASP A 59 -6.28 12.21 26.48
CA ASP A 59 -6.22 13.57 27.02
C ASP A 59 -4.81 14.15 27.08
N GLN A 60 -3.77 13.31 27.00
CA GLN A 60 -2.36 13.72 26.97
C GLN A 60 -1.84 13.95 25.54
N LEU A 61 -2.70 13.79 24.52
CA LEU A 61 -2.38 14.23 23.17
C LEU A 61 -2.32 15.77 23.12
N ASP A 62 -1.47 16.30 22.26
CA ASP A 62 -1.43 17.74 21.95
C ASP A 62 -2.19 18.04 20.66
N TYR A 63 -2.06 17.14 19.68
CA TYR A 63 -2.68 17.25 18.36
C TYR A 63 -3.29 15.94 17.91
N VAL A 64 -4.41 16.05 17.22
CA VAL A 64 -5.01 14.96 16.45
C VAL A 64 -5.14 15.43 15.01
N GLY A 65 -4.66 14.62 14.07
CA GLY A 65 -4.71 14.88 12.63
C GLY A 65 -5.65 13.92 11.93
N PHE A 66 -6.53 14.44 11.07
CA PHE A 66 -7.31 13.63 10.13
C PHE A 66 -6.81 13.86 8.70
N TYR A 67 -6.51 12.77 7.98
CA TYR A 67 -5.76 12.82 6.72
C TYR A 67 -6.48 13.43 5.50
N ASP A 68 -7.80 13.61 5.53
CA ASP A 68 -8.58 14.23 4.45
C ASP A 68 -9.36 15.46 4.94
N LYS A 69 -9.75 16.33 4.01
CA LYS A 69 -10.68 17.45 4.27
C LYS A 69 -12.13 17.02 3.99
N PRO A 70 -12.97 16.82 5.03
CA PRO A 70 -14.31 16.27 4.85
C PRO A 70 -15.23 17.10 3.96
N LEU A 71 -15.09 18.44 3.98
CA LEU A 71 -15.92 19.37 3.24
C LEU A 71 -15.61 19.37 1.73
N LEU A 72 -14.33 19.45 1.35
CA LEU A 72 -13.94 19.41 -0.07
C LEU A 72 -14.31 18.07 -0.73
N LYS A 73 -14.17 16.97 0.01
CA LYS A 73 -14.62 15.65 -0.43
C LYS A 73 -16.13 15.58 -0.64
N PHE A 74 -16.88 16.25 0.23
CA PHE A 74 -18.32 16.34 0.12
C PHE A 74 -18.72 17.17 -1.11
N ASP A 75 -18.07 18.31 -1.35
CA ASP A 75 -18.27 19.14 -2.54
C ASP A 75 -18.06 18.33 -3.82
N ARG A 76 -16.99 17.52 -3.91
CA ARG A 76 -16.78 16.62 -5.05
C ARG A 76 -17.94 15.67 -5.28
N LEU A 77 -18.40 14.98 -4.22
CA LEU A 77 -19.47 13.99 -4.36
C LEU A 77 -20.76 14.66 -4.85
N LEU A 78 -21.05 15.86 -4.36
CA LEU A 78 -22.18 16.66 -4.80
C LEU A 78 -22.08 17.03 -6.28
N GLU A 79 -20.97 17.67 -6.69
CA GLU A 79 -20.75 18.08 -8.07
C GLU A 79 -20.80 16.88 -9.01
N THR A 80 -20.14 15.78 -8.64
CA THR A 80 -20.19 14.53 -9.42
C THR A 80 -21.62 14.03 -9.62
N TYR A 81 -22.45 14.00 -8.57
CA TYR A 81 -23.83 13.54 -8.74
C TYR A 81 -24.70 14.49 -9.56
N LEU A 82 -24.41 15.79 -9.53
CA LEU A 82 -25.13 16.82 -10.30
C LEU A 82 -24.73 16.79 -11.79
N ASP A 83 -23.44 16.64 -12.09
CA ASP A 83 -22.91 16.59 -13.47
C ASP A 83 -23.48 15.41 -14.27
N TYR A 84 -23.89 14.34 -13.59
CA TYR A 84 -24.52 13.17 -14.19
C TYR A 84 -26.04 13.11 -13.98
N ALA A 85 -26.72 14.25 -13.78
CA ALA A 85 -28.18 14.29 -13.75
C ALA A 85 -28.77 13.86 -15.12
N PRO A 86 -29.87 13.07 -15.16
CA PRO A 86 -30.71 12.65 -14.04
C PRO A 86 -30.29 11.33 -13.36
N SER A 87 -29.36 10.54 -13.92
CA SER A 87 -28.98 9.22 -13.38
C SER A 87 -28.29 9.33 -12.01
N GLY A 88 -27.46 10.36 -11.80
CA GLY A 88 -26.78 10.65 -10.52
C GLY A 88 -27.69 11.14 -9.39
N PHE A 89 -28.89 11.64 -9.72
CA PHE A 89 -29.78 12.28 -8.74
C PHE A 89 -30.31 11.31 -7.67
N SER A 90 -30.50 10.03 -8.04
CA SER A 90 -30.94 9.00 -7.08
C SER A 90 -29.87 8.66 -6.04
N SER A 91 -28.60 8.70 -6.43
CA SER A 91 -27.43 8.52 -5.55
C SER A 91 -27.27 9.73 -4.64
N PHE A 92 -27.43 10.95 -5.19
CA PHE A 92 -27.45 12.19 -4.42
C PHE A 92 -28.49 12.16 -3.29
N LEU A 93 -29.75 11.84 -3.59
CA LEU A 93 -30.82 11.81 -2.56
C LEU A 93 -30.58 10.79 -1.44
N LYS A 94 -29.87 9.70 -1.71
CA LYS A 94 -29.50 8.68 -0.70
C LYS A 94 -28.28 9.07 0.12
N ALA A 95 -27.26 9.65 -0.51
CA ALA A 95 -26.02 10.03 0.15
C ALA A 95 -26.20 11.29 1.01
N MET A 96 -26.99 12.25 0.55
CA MET A 96 -27.12 13.58 1.16
C MET A 96 -27.53 13.54 2.66
N PRO A 97 -28.54 12.76 3.10
CA PRO A 97 -28.95 12.72 4.51
C PRO A 97 -27.93 12.06 5.44
N LEU A 98 -27.17 11.07 4.95
CA LEU A 98 -26.10 10.40 5.70
C LEU A 98 -24.92 11.35 5.91
N TRP A 99 -24.49 12.01 4.84
CA TRP A 99 -23.36 12.95 4.88
C TRP A 99 -23.64 14.17 5.75
N MET A 100 -24.86 14.73 5.71
CA MET A 100 -25.22 15.84 6.61
C MET A 100 -25.23 15.46 8.09
N LYS A 101 -25.54 14.20 8.43
CA LYS A 101 -25.58 13.75 9.83
C LYS A 101 -24.21 13.35 10.39
N GLU A 102 -23.34 12.77 9.57
CA GLU A 102 -22.08 12.19 10.04
C GLU A 102 -20.88 13.14 9.84
N LYS A 103 -20.75 13.80 8.68
CA LYS A 103 -19.54 14.53 8.31
C LYS A 103 -19.47 15.96 8.85
N LEU A 104 -20.62 16.64 9.03
CA LEU A 104 -20.69 17.94 9.72
C LEU A 104 -20.28 17.86 11.20
N TRP A 105 -20.28 16.66 11.78
CA TRP A 105 -19.95 16.40 13.18
C TRP A 105 -18.66 15.59 13.34
N MET A 106 -17.80 15.56 12.32
CA MET A 106 -16.53 14.83 12.35
C MET A 106 -15.66 15.16 13.58
N PRO A 107 -15.50 16.44 14.01
CA PRO A 107 -14.76 16.74 15.24
C PRO A 107 -15.35 16.09 16.49
N ASP A 108 -16.69 16.09 16.62
CA ASP A 108 -17.40 15.48 17.74
C ASP A 108 -17.27 13.95 17.70
N LEU A 109 -17.34 13.35 16.52
CA LEU A 109 -17.18 11.91 16.32
C LEU A 109 -15.77 11.46 16.73
N ILE A 110 -14.72 12.10 16.22
CA ILE A 110 -13.33 11.77 16.54
C ILE A 110 -13.09 11.89 18.06
N ARG A 111 -13.57 12.98 18.69
CA ARG A 111 -13.46 13.16 20.15
C ARG A 111 -14.19 12.06 20.93
N THR A 112 -15.36 11.65 20.46
CA THR A 112 -16.15 10.59 21.11
C THR A 112 -15.47 9.24 20.97
N GLU A 113 -15.00 8.88 19.77
CA GLU A 113 -14.31 7.62 19.54
C GLU A 113 -12.96 7.55 20.26
N LEU A 114 -12.20 8.65 20.34
CA LEU A 114 -10.98 8.68 21.15
C LEU A 114 -11.25 8.55 22.65
N ALA A 115 -12.38 9.05 23.15
CA ALA A 115 -12.80 8.78 24.52
C ALA A 115 -13.09 7.30 24.74
N LYS A 116 -13.71 6.60 23.77
CA LYS A 116 -13.88 5.14 23.80
C LYS A 116 -12.54 4.39 23.69
N ALA A 117 -11.59 4.90 22.91
CA ALA A 117 -10.25 4.34 22.81
C ALA A 117 -9.57 4.36 24.19
N ASN A 118 -9.82 5.43 24.96
CA ASN A 118 -9.36 5.61 26.35
C ASN A 118 -10.15 4.79 27.40
N GLY A 119 -10.97 3.82 26.98
CA GLY A 119 -11.73 2.94 27.86
C GLY A 119 -13.01 3.54 28.45
N ILE A 120 -13.49 4.67 27.92
CA ILE A 120 -14.76 5.26 28.38
C ILE A 120 -15.92 4.60 27.63
N ASP A 121 -16.58 3.68 28.31
CA ASP A 121 -17.74 2.97 27.75
C ASP A 121 -19.01 3.82 27.73
N GLY A 122 -19.78 3.64 26.66
CA GLY A 122 -21.10 4.23 26.47
C GLY A 122 -21.07 5.60 25.77
N GLU A 123 -21.85 5.71 24.69
CA GLU A 123 -21.88 6.85 23.77
C GLU A 123 -21.99 8.22 24.48
N ARG A 124 -22.96 8.36 25.39
CA ARG A 124 -23.21 9.63 26.10
C ARG A 124 -22.06 10.02 27.02
N ARG A 125 -21.40 9.05 27.66
CA ARG A 125 -20.26 9.28 28.56
C ARG A 125 -19.02 9.64 27.74
N ALA A 126 -18.75 8.88 26.68
CA ALA A 126 -17.67 9.14 25.74
C ALA A 126 -17.80 10.54 25.12
N LYS A 127 -18.99 10.93 24.65
CA LYS A 127 -19.23 12.28 24.11
C LYS A 127 -18.99 13.38 25.13
N LYS A 128 -19.42 13.19 26.38
CA LYS A 128 -19.18 14.17 27.47
C LYS A 128 -17.69 14.27 27.81
N ALA A 129 -16.96 13.16 27.81
CA ALA A 129 -15.54 13.13 28.07
C ALA A 129 -14.73 13.73 26.91
N GLY A 130 -15.05 13.38 25.66
CA GLY A 130 -14.36 13.88 24.48
C GLY A 130 -14.43 15.39 24.29
N LYS A 131 -15.52 16.01 24.76
CA LYS A 131 -15.66 17.48 24.82
C LYS A 131 -14.66 18.17 25.75
N LYS A 132 -14.05 17.44 26.69
CA LYS A 132 -13.06 17.98 27.63
C LYS A 132 -11.63 17.91 27.11
N PHE A 133 -11.39 17.19 26.02
CA PHE A 133 -10.04 17.08 25.47
C PHE A 133 -9.53 18.44 24.99
N ALA A 134 -8.33 18.82 25.44
CA ALA A 134 -7.72 20.11 25.12
C ALA A 134 -6.89 20.11 23.83
N TRP A 135 -6.59 18.94 23.27
CA TRP A 135 -5.83 18.84 22.01
C TRP A 135 -6.53 19.52 20.84
N LYS A 136 -5.71 19.95 19.89
CA LYS A 136 -6.14 20.59 18.64
C LYS A 136 -6.41 19.55 17.58
N LEU A 137 -7.54 19.65 16.91
CA LEU A 137 -7.87 18.83 15.74
C LEU A 137 -7.46 19.57 14.47
N LEU A 138 -6.68 18.92 13.62
CA LEU A 138 -6.22 19.44 12.33
C LEU A 138 -6.67 18.50 11.21
N PHE A 139 -6.95 19.07 10.04
CA PHE A 139 -7.35 18.33 8.84
C PHE A 139 -6.30 18.55 7.75
N GLY A 140 -5.71 17.46 7.28
CA GLY A 140 -4.78 17.41 6.16
C GLY A 140 -5.50 17.30 4.82
N ASP A 141 -4.79 17.65 3.76
CA ASP A 141 -5.20 17.27 2.40
C ASP A 141 -4.79 15.80 2.15
N HIS A 142 -5.62 15.02 1.44
CA HIS A 142 -5.38 13.58 1.22
C HIS A 142 -4.07 13.32 0.49
N HIS A 143 -3.82 14.04 -0.60
CA HIS A 143 -2.61 13.85 -1.42
C HIS A 143 -1.39 14.44 -0.74
N GLU A 144 -1.55 15.51 0.04
CA GLU A 144 -0.48 16.01 0.90
C GLU A 144 -0.12 15.00 2.00
N SER A 145 -1.11 14.32 2.58
CA SER A 145 -0.88 13.28 3.58
C SER A 145 -0.13 12.09 2.98
N HIS A 146 -0.50 11.66 1.76
CA HIS A 146 0.29 10.67 1.01
C HIS A 146 1.73 11.14 0.77
N ALA A 147 1.92 12.37 0.29
CA ALA A 147 3.23 12.96 0.05
C ALA A 147 4.07 13.03 1.34
N ALA A 148 3.48 13.43 2.46
CA ALA A 148 4.09 13.49 3.77
C ALA A 148 4.48 12.10 4.29
N SER A 149 3.61 11.11 4.11
CA SER A 149 3.90 9.71 4.44
C SER A 149 5.08 9.18 3.63
N ALA A 150 5.31 9.70 2.43
CA ALA A 150 6.40 9.30 1.57
C ALA A 150 7.71 10.00 1.97
N PHE A 151 7.68 11.33 1.99
CA PHE A 151 8.88 12.15 2.10
C PHE A 151 9.47 12.13 3.50
N TYR A 152 8.69 12.37 4.56
CA TYR A 152 9.25 12.53 5.90
C TYR A 152 10.00 11.31 6.43
N PRO A 153 9.50 10.06 6.27
CA PRO A 153 10.23 8.87 6.70
C PRO A 153 11.22 8.37 5.65
N SER A 154 11.30 8.97 4.45
CA SER A 154 12.30 8.55 3.47
C SER A 154 13.73 8.83 3.96
N PRO A 155 14.75 8.17 3.37
CA PRO A 155 16.14 8.46 3.66
C PRO A 155 16.61 9.85 3.20
N PHE A 156 15.93 10.44 2.21
CA PHE A 156 16.45 11.56 1.42
C PHE A 156 16.26 12.90 2.12
N GLU A 157 17.23 13.81 2.06
CA GLU A 157 17.12 15.19 2.57
C GLU A 157 16.18 16.03 1.70
N GLU A 158 16.27 15.86 0.39
CA GLU A 158 15.36 16.42 -0.60
C GLU A 158 14.98 15.36 -1.65
N ALA A 159 13.74 15.43 -2.13
CA ALA A 159 13.26 14.52 -3.14
C ALA A 159 12.12 15.13 -3.94
N ALA A 160 11.98 14.69 -5.19
CA ALA A 160 10.71 14.77 -5.87
C ALA A 160 9.69 13.84 -5.20
N ILE A 161 8.42 14.18 -5.32
CA ILE A 161 7.31 13.39 -4.77
C ILE A 161 6.32 13.10 -5.89
N LEU A 162 5.88 11.85 -5.98
CA LEU A 162 4.82 11.42 -6.87
C LEU A 162 3.79 10.60 -6.07
N THR A 163 2.58 11.13 -5.94
CA THR A 163 1.44 10.40 -5.36
C THR A 163 0.51 9.94 -6.47
N ILE A 164 0.11 8.67 -6.49
CA ILE A 164 -0.79 8.10 -7.50
C ILE A 164 -1.83 7.22 -6.79
N ASP A 165 -3.08 7.62 -6.85
CA ASP A 165 -4.15 7.00 -6.08
C ASP A 165 -5.45 6.81 -6.89
N GLY A 166 -6.44 6.16 -6.29
CA GLY A 166 -7.78 6.07 -6.85
C GLY A 166 -8.45 7.46 -6.92
N VAL A 167 -8.71 8.06 -5.76
CA VAL A 167 -9.29 9.40 -5.64
C VAL A 167 -9.16 9.92 -4.19
N GLY A 168 -8.67 11.15 -4.03
CA GLY A 168 -8.71 11.91 -2.78
C GLY A 168 -9.96 12.79 -2.66
N GLU A 169 -9.78 14.05 -2.27
CA GLU A 169 -10.84 15.07 -2.34
C GLU A 169 -11.19 15.37 -3.80
N TRP A 170 -10.17 15.61 -4.63
CA TRP A 170 -10.28 15.82 -6.08
C TRP A 170 -9.09 15.21 -6.81
N ALA A 171 -7.89 15.33 -6.24
CA ALA A 171 -6.69 14.78 -6.83
C ALA A 171 -6.77 13.25 -6.97
N THR A 172 -6.16 12.75 -8.04
CA THR A 172 -5.98 11.32 -8.34
C THR A 172 -4.49 11.03 -8.54
N SER A 173 -3.70 12.04 -8.89
CA SER A 173 -2.24 12.00 -8.81
C SER A 173 -1.71 13.40 -8.50
N SER A 174 -0.62 13.51 -7.75
CA SER A 174 0.04 14.80 -7.50
C SER A 174 1.55 14.67 -7.63
N ILE A 175 2.17 15.75 -8.11
CA ILE A 175 3.62 15.88 -8.17
C ILE A 175 4.05 17.00 -7.21
N GLY A 176 5.18 16.81 -6.55
CA GLY A 176 5.67 17.79 -5.58
C GLY A 176 7.16 17.69 -5.32
N ILE A 177 7.62 18.54 -4.42
CA ILE A 177 8.99 18.57 -3.92
C ILE A 177 8.93 18.58 -2.40
N GLY A 178 9.75 17.73 -1.77
CA GLY A 178 10.04 17.79 -0.36
C GLY A 178 11.46 18.31 -0.13
N ARG A 179 11.63 19.28 0.77
CA ARG A 179 12.94 19.81 1.21
C ARG A 179 12.91 20.12 2.69
N GLY A 180 13.78 19.45 3.46
CA GLY A 180 13.82 19.64 4.91
C GLY A 180 12.47 19.31 5.55
N ASN A 181 11.82 20.29 6.18
CA ASN A 181 10.52 20.13 6.84
C ASN A 181 9.32 20.60 5.99
N GLU A 182 9.53 20.99 4.74
CA GLU A 182 8.49 21.52 3.85
C GLU A 182 8.18 20.56 2.69
N ILE A 183 6.91 20.56 2.29
CA ILE A 183 6.40 19.88 1.10
C ILE A 183 5.62 20.88 0.27
N THR A 184 5.94 20.97 -1.02
CA THR A 184 5.23 21.81 -1.99
C THR A 184 4.70 20.94 -3.11
N LEU A 185 3.37 20.80 -3.19
CA LEU A 185 2.71 20.19 -4.34
C LEU A 185 2.66 21.20 -5.49
N LEU A 186 3.07 20.78 -6.68
CA LEU A 186 3.22 21.65 -7.86
C LEU A 186 2.05 21.52 -8.81
N LYS A 187 1.62 20.28 -9.10
CA LYS A 187 0.53 19.97 -10.03
C LYS A 187 -0.22 18.74 -9.56
N GLU A 188 -1.45 18.61 -10.03
CA GLU A 188 -2.29 17.45 -9.79
C GLU A 188 -3.11 17.08 -11.03
N LEU A 189 -3.39 15.79 -11.17
CA LEU A 189 -4.48 15.28 -11.98
C LEU A 189 -5.70 15.15 -11.10
N ARG A 190 -6.87 15.46 -11.66
CA ARG A 190 -8.14 15.48 -10.92
C ARG A 190 -9.08 14.39 -11.43
N PHE A 191 -9.89 13.91 -10.52
CA PHE A 191 -11.09 13.14 -10.80
C PHE A 191 -11.95 13.89 -11.85
N PRO A 192 -12.56 13.19 -12.83
CA PRO A 192 -12.76 11.74 -12.92
C PRO A 192 -11.65 10.91 -13.56
N ASP A 193 -10.55 11.53 -13.99
CA ASP A 193 -9.41 10.85 -14.62
C ASP A 193 -8.47 10.26 -13.56
N SER A 194 -8.32 8.93 -13.54
CA SER A 194 -7.50 8.25 -12.54
C SER A 194 -6.94 6.93 -13.03
N LEU A 195 -5.61 6.79 -12.93
CA LEU A 195 -4.94 5.53 -13.23
C LEU A 195 -5.38 4.42 -12.26
N GLY A 196 -5.61 4.78 -10.99
CA GLY A 196 -6.15 3.88 -9.99
C GLY A 196 -7.55 3.39 -10.37
N LEU A 197 -8.45 4.29 -10.79
CA LEU A 197 -9.81 3.90 -11.20
C LEU A 197 -9.83 3.09 -12.49
N LEU A 198 -8.94 3.37 -13.45
CA LEU A 198 -8.75 2.54 -14.63
C LEU A 198 -8.37 1.11 -14.22
N TYR A 199 -7.36 0.95 -13.37
CA TYR A 199 -6.93 -0.36 -12.89
C TYR A 199 -8.05 -1.08 -12.12
N SER A 200 -8.76 -0.37 -11.24
CA SER A 200 -9.90 -0.89 -10.49
C SER A 200 -11.07 -1.31 -11.40
N ALA A 201 -11.27 -0.66 -12.55
CA ALA A 201 -12.26 -1.09 -13.53
C ALA A 201 -11.91 -2.45 -14.13
N PHE A 202 -10.64 -2.71 -14.44
CA PHE A 202 -10.19 -4.04 -14.89
C PHE A 202 -10.19 -5.07 -13.76
N THR A 203 -9.90 -4.67 -12.51
CA THR A 203 -10.08 -5.52 -11.32
C THR A 203 -11.53 -6.01 -11.20
N TYR A 204 -12.48 -5.08 -11.31
CA TYR A 204 -13.91 -5.42 -11.33
C TYR A 204 -14.26 -6.31 -12.52
N TYR A 205 -13.78 -5.97 -13.71
CA TYR A 205 -14.14 -6.65 -14.95
C TYR A 205 -13.61 -8.08 -15.03
N THR A 206 -12.44 -8.32 -14.45
CA THR A 206 -11.87 -9.65 -14.26
C THR A 206 -12.50 -10.41 -13.10
N GLY A 207 -13.52 -9.87 -12.43
CA GLY A 207 -14.30 -10.56 -11.40
C GLY A 207 -13.67 -10.57 -10.00
N PHE A 208 -12.68 -9.71 -9.76
CA PHE A 208 -12.09 -9.52 -8.45
C PHE A 208 -12.74 -8.35 -7.70
N LYS A 209 -12.59 -8.35 -6.37
CA LYS A 209 -13.17 -7.32 -5.49
C LYS A 209 -12.30 -6.05 -5.52
N VAL A 210 -12.89 -4.93 -5.93
CA VAL A 210 -12.26 -3.59 -5.94
C VAL A 210 -11.79 -3.19 -4.53
N ASN A 211 -10.70 -2.40 -4.47
CA ASN A 211 -9.97 -1.97 -3.27
C ASN A 211 -9.36 -3.13 -2.46
N SER A 212 -9.24 -4.31 -3.06
CA SER A 212 -8.76 -5.52 -2.39
C SER A 212 -8.24 -6.62 -3.31
N GLY A 213 -8.32 -6.43 -4.62
CA GLY A 213 -8.16 -7.43 -5.66
C GLY A 213 -7.22 -6.99 -6.77
N GLU A 214 -6.76 -5.75 -6.74
CA GLU A 214 -5.86 -5.12 -7.71
C GLU A 214 -4.56 -5.93 -7.80
N TYR A 215 -3.99 -6.33 -6.67
CA TYR A 215 -2.79 -7.17 -6.66
C TYR A 215 -3.04 -8.59 -7.25
N LYS A 216 -4.30 -9.06 -7.33
CA LYS A 216 -4.62 -10.30 -8.05
C LYS A 216 -4.53 -10.08 -9.56
N VAL A 217 -4.94 -8.92 -10.07
CA VAL A 217 -4.75 -8.54 -11.48
C VAL A 217 -3.28 -8.45 -11.79
N MET A 218 -2.50 -7.78 -10.93
CA MET A 218 -1.04 -7.69 -11.07
C MET A 218 -0.39 -9.08 -11.10
N GLY A 219 -0.80 -9.98 -10.19
CA GLY A 219 -0.31 -11.35 -10.16
C GLY A 219 -0.81 -12.22 -11.33
N LEU A 220 -1.90 -11.84 -11.99
CA LEU A 220 -2.45 -12.54 -13.15
C LEU A 220 -1.79 -12.11 -14.47
N ALA A 221 -1.29 -10.87 -14.53
CA ALA A 221 -0.71 -10.26 -15.73
C ALA A 221 0.39 -11.11 -16.41
N PRO A 222 1.32 -11.79 -15.70
CA PRO A 222 2.38 -12.58 -16.35
C PRO A 222 1.90 -13.77 -17.19
N TYR A 223 0.63 -14.17 -17.07
CA TYR A 223 0.04 -15.30 -17.83
C TYR A 223 -0.77 -14.87 -19.05
N GLY A 224 -0.84 -13.56 -19.30
CA GLY A 224 -1.57 -12.99 -20.42
C GLY A 224 -0.67 -12.42 -21.50
N GLU A 225 -1.28 -12.14 -22.64
CA GLU A 225 -0.69 -11.41 -23.74
C GLU A 225 -1.25 -9.98 -23.80
N PRO A 226 -0.47 -8.96 -24.20
CA PRO A 226 -0.89 -7.54 -24.21
C PRO A 226 -1.85 -7.21 -25.37
N LYS A 227 -2.81 -8.09 -25.67
CA LYS A 227 -3.70 -8.02 -26.86
C LYS A 227 -4.62 -6.80 -26.87
N TYR A 228 -4.94 -6.25 -25.70
CA TYR A 228 -5.91 -5.18 -25.57
C TYR A 228 -5.27 -3.80 -25.38
N VAL A 229 -3.94 -3.67 -25.44
CA VAL A 229 -3.26 -2.39 -25.19
C VAL A 229 -3.76 -1.29 -26.14
N SER A 230 -3.74 -1.54 -27.46
CA SER A 230 -4.24 -0.56 -28.44
C SER A 230 -5.72 -0.26 -28.22
N LEU A 231 -6.55 -1.30 -28.02
CA LEU A 231 -7.99 -1.13 -27.80
C LEU A 231 -8.29 -0.22 -26.60
N ILE A 232 -7.54 -0.37 -25.50
CA ILE A 232 -7.69 0.46 -24.31
C ILE A 232 -7.26 1.91 -24.60
N LYS A 233 -6.12 2.11 -25.25
CA LYS A 233 -5.63 3.46 -25.57
C LYS A 233 -6.53 4.21 -26.55
N ASP A 234 -7.06 3.50 -27.54
CA ASP A 234 -7.88 4.10 -28.61
C ASP A 234 -9.29 4.45 -28.13
N ASN A 235 -9.80 3.80 -27.08
CA ASN A 235 -11.22 3.92 -26.68
C ASN A 235 -11.43 4.37 -25.23
N LEU A 236 -10.58 3.94 -24.29
CA LEU A 236 -10.80 4.10 -22.85
C LEU A 236 -9.95 5.18 -22.20
N ALA A 237 -8.67 5.30 -22.58
CA ALA A 237 -7.73 6.19 -21.92
C ALA A 237 -6.67 6.74 -22.90
N GLU A 238 -6.74 8.03 -23.18
CA GLU A 238 -5.67 8.77 -23.86
C GLU A 238 -4.50 8.95 -22.88
N VAL A 239 -3.33 8.40 -23.20
CA VAL A 239 -2.11 8.56 -22.40
C VAL A 239 -1.21 9.61 -23.05
N ARG A 240 -0.97 10.73 -22.37
CA ARG A 240 -0.16 11.83 -22.87
C ARG A 240 1.32 11.64 -22.55
N GLU A 241 2.17 12.49 -23.14
CA GLU A 241 3.63 12.39 -22.99
C GLU A 241 4.14 12.71 -21.58
N ASP A 242 3.41 13.54 -20.82
CA ASP A 242 3.70 13.82 -19.41
C ASP A 242 3.17 12.74 -18.46
N GLY A 243 2.59 11.67 -19.00
CA GLY A 243 1.95 10.59 -18.23
C GLY A 243 0.57 10.96 -17.69
N SER A 244 0.04 12.16 -17.97
CA SER A 244 -1.36 12.44 -17.69
C SER A 244 -2.26 11.55 -18.54
N ILE A 245 -3.38 11.12 -17.96
CA ILE A 245 -4.39 10.32 -18.65
C ILE A 245 -5.68 11.10 -18.77
N ARG A 246 -6.37 10.92 -19.89
CA ARG A 246 -7.75 11.36 -20.06
C ARG A 246 -8.63 10.17 -20.40
N MET A 247 -9.63 9.91 -19.57
CA MET A 247 -10.51 8.76 -19.66
C MET A 247 -11.75 9.07 -20.47
N ASN A 248 -12.21 8.10 -21.25
CA ASN A 248 -13.50 8.16 -21.91
C ASN A 248 -14.59 7.61 -20.98
N HIS A 249 -15.29 8.52 -20.29
CA HIS A 249 -16.29 8.18 -19.27
C HIS A 249 -17.54 7.48 -19.80
N GLU A 250 -17.75 7.39 -21.13
CA GLU A 250 -18.84 6.61 -21.71
C GLU A 250 -18.77 5.13 -21.30
N TYR A 251 -17.58 4.60 -21.04
CA TYR A 251 -17.35 3.19 -20.73
C TYR A 251 -17.40 2.85 -19.24
N PHE A 252 -17.52 3.86 -18.38
CA PHE A 252 -17.42 3.69 -16.93
C PHE A 252 -18.72 4.04 -16.23
N SER A 253 -18.90 3.51 -15.02
CA SER A 253 -20.09 3.80 -14.19
C SER A 253 -19.77 4.13 -12.75
N TYR A 254 -18.49 4.15 -12.35
CA TYR A 254 -18.10 4.46 -10.98
C TYR A 254 -18.51 5.88 -10.54
N SER A 255 -18.70 6.81 -11.49
CA SER A 255 -19.21 8.16 -11.19
C SER A 255 -20.72 8.21 -10.95
N GLN A 256 -21.48 7.21 -11.41
CA GLN A 256 -22.95 7.25 -11.47
C GLN A 256 -23.65 6.11 -10.73
N GLY A 257 -22.94 5.03 -10.39
CA GLY A 257 -23.54 3.82 -9.82
C GLY A 257 -22.59 2.97 -8.99
N LEU A 258 -23.07 1.81 -8.56
CA LEU A 258 -22.33 0.88 -7.68
C LEU A 258 -21.39 -0.07 -8.44
N ARG A 259 -21.14 0.17 -9.73
CA ARG A 259 -20.32 -0.69 -10.61
C ARG A 259 -19.24 0.14 -11.28
N MET A 260 -18.10 -0.47 -11.55
CA MET A 260 -16.98 0.23 -12.22
C MET A 260 -17.22 0.42 -13.72
N THR A 261 -17.79 -0.59 -14.39
CA THR A 261 -17.97 -0.64 -15.85
C THR A 261 -19.44 -0.78 -16.25
N ASN A 262 -19.74 -0.60 -17.55
CA ASN A 262 -21.10 -0.66 -18.11
C ASN A 262 -21.20 -1.50 -19.40
N GLY A 263 -22.37 -1.46 -20.05
CA GLY A 263 -22.62 -2.20 -21.29
C GLY A 263 -21.78 -1.75 -22.49
N SER A 264 -21.31 -0.50 -22.55
CA SER A 264 -20.35 -0.07 -23.58
C SER A 264 -19.01 -0.77 -23.39
N PHE A 265 -18.55 -0.91 -22.14
CA PHE A 265 -17.36 -1.70 -21.80
C PHE A 265 -17.53 -3.17 -22.20
N ASP A 266 -18.71 -3.75 -21.95
CA ASP A 266 -19.03 -5.12 -22.34
C ASP A 266 -18.93 -5.34 -23.86
N ARG A 267 -19.46 -4.40 -24.64
CA ARG A 267 -19.38 -4.45 -26.11
C ARG A 267 -17.94 -4.32 -26.59
N LEU A 268 -17.16 -3.42 -26.00
CA LEU A 268 -15.76 -3.20 -26.37
C LEU A 268 -14.92 -4.48 -26.22
N PHE A 269 -15.08 -5.19 -25.10
CA PHE A 269 -14.34 -6.43 -24.82
C PHE A 269 -15.11 -7.71 -25.18
N LYS A 270 -16.18 -7.59 -25.97
CA LYS A 270 -16.98 -8.70 -26.51
C LYS A 270 -17.41 -9.72 -25.46
N GLY A 271 -17.83 -9.26 -24.28
CA GLY A 271 -18.26 -10.15 -23.20
C GLY A 271 -18.71 -9.40 -21.96
N ARG A 272 -19.19 -10.12 -20.95
CA ARG A 272 -19.55 -9.54 -19.65
C ARG A 272 -18.36 -9.61 -18.68
N PRO A 273 -18.41 -8.88 -17.54
CA PRO A 273 -17.45 -9.08 -16.46
C PRO A 273 -17.46 -10.55 -16.01
N ARG A 274 -16.28 -11.07 -15.64
CA ARG A 274 -16.17 -12.42 -15.06
C ARG A 274 -16.98 -12.47 -13.76
N LYS A 275 -17.72 -13.57 -13.55
CA LYS A 275 -18.39 -13.80 -12.26
C LYS A 275 -17.34 -14.07 -11.17
N PRO A 276 -17.44 -13.47 -9.97
CA PRO A 276 -16.53 -13.77 -8.87
C PRO A 276 -16.43 -15.27 -8.59
N GLU A 277 -15.23 -15.72 -8.19
CA GLU A 277 -14.90 -17.13 -7.91
C GLU A 277 -15.13 -18.14 -9.05
N SER A 278 -15.51 -17.67 -10.25
CA SER A 278 -15.53 -18.52 -11.45
C SER A 278 -14.13 -18.69 -12.05
N LYS A 279 -13.96 -19.75 -12.86
CA LYS A 279 -12.70 -20.10 -13.51
C LYS A 279 -12.14 -18.92 -14.31
N VAL A 280 -10.87 -18.59 -14.05
CA VAL A 280 -10.12 -17.60 -14.82
C VAL A 280 -9.80 -18.16 -16.20
N THR A 281 -10.08 -17.40 -17.26
CA THR A 281 -9.76 -17.78 -18.64
C THR A 281 -8.64 -16.93 -19.20
N GLN A 282 -8.19 -17.25 -20.41
CA GLN A 282 -7.18 -16.46 -21.10
C GLN A 282 -7.61 -15.01 -21.32
N ARG A 283 -8.91 -14.77 -21.52
CA ARG A 283 -9.43 -13.41 -21.69
C ARG A 283 -9.07 -12.54 -20.48
N GLU A 284 -9.27 -13.05 -19.27
CA GLU A 284 -8.94 -12.29 -18.06
C GLU A 284 -7.42 -12.11 -17.85
N MET A 285 -6.62 -13.10 -18.26
CA MET A 285 -5.16 -12.99 -18.26
C MET A 285 -4.69 -11.90 -19.24
N ASP A 286 -5.20 -11.91 -20.47
CA ASP A 286 -4.86 -10.92 -21.51
C ASP A 286 -5.32 -9.51 -21.13
N LEU A 287 -6.51 -9.39 -20.49
CA LEU A 287 -6.98 -8.13 -19.92
C LEU A 287 -6.03 -7.62 -18.82
N ALA A 288 -5.65 -8.50 -17.88
CA ALA A 288 -4.71 -8.17 -16.82
C ALA A 288 -3.34 -7.75 -17.35
N ARG A 289 -2.79 -8.48 -18.33
CA ARG A 289 -1.52 -8.13 -18.99
C ARG A 289 -1.59 -6.77 -19.67
N SER A 290 -2.69 -6.50 -20.38
CA SER A 290 -2.86 -5.27 -21.15
C SER A 290 -3.00 -4.03 -20.27
N VAL A 291 -3.82 -4.09 -19.20
CA VAL A 291 -3.93 -2.96 -18.26
C VAL A 291 -2.63 -2.74 -17.49
N GLN A 292 -1.94 -3.82 -17.10
CA GLN A 292 -0.66 -3.74 -16.41
C GLN A 292 0.40 -3.06 -17.28
N ALA A 293 0.49 -3.39 -18.58
CA ALA A 293 1.41 -2.73 -19.51
C ALA A 293 1.15 -1.21 -19.63
N ILE A 294 -0.13 -0.81 -19.66
CA ILE A 294 -0.52 0.61 -19.69
C ILE A 294 -0.17 1.30 -18.38
N THR A 295 -0.42 0.67 -17.23
CA THR A 295 -0.05 1.22 -15.92
C THR A 295 1.45 1.46 -15.81
N GLU A 296 2.27 0.50 -16.23
CA GLU A 296 3.73 0.66 -16.24
C GLU A 296 4.18 1.82 -17.13
N GLU A 297 3.63 1.94 -18.35
CA GLU A 297 3.95 3.03 -19.27
C GLU A 297 3.54 4.40 -18.70
N VAL A 298 2.32 4.51 -18.18
CA VAL A 298 1.81 5.76 -17.60
C VAL A 298 2.69 6.19 -16.43
N MET A 299 3.00 5.26 -15.51
CA MET A 299 3.85 5.57 -14.36
C MET A 299 5.26 5.98 -14.78
N LEU A 300 5.88 5.31 -15.77
CA LEU A 300 7.18 5.73 -16.30
C LEU A 300 7.15 7.13 -16.92
N LYS A 301 6.11 7.45 -17.69
CA LYS A 301 5.94 8.81 -18.25
C LYS A 301 5.74 9.86 -17.16
N MET A 302 4.92 9.57 -16.14
CA MET A 302 4.74 10.44 -14.98
C MET A 302 6.07 10.70 -14.26
N VAL A 303 6.84 9.65 -13.98
CA VAL A 303 8.17 9.76 -13.37
C VAL A 303 9.10 10.62 -14.23
N GLY A 304 9.12 10.40 -15.55
CA GLY A 304 9.89 11.21 -16.49
C GLY A 304 9.48 12.70 -16.47
N HIS A 305 8.18 12.99 -16.37
CA HIS A 305 7.68 14.35 -16.22
C HIS A 305 8.09 14.96 -14.88
N VAL A 306 7.92 14.25 -13.77
CA VAL A 306 8.31 14.71 -12.42
C VAL A 306 9.80 15.06 -12.40
N HIS A 307 10.67 14.22 -12.98
CA HIS A 307 12.10 14.50 -13.04
C HIS A 307 12.39 15.78 -13.83
N LYS A 308 11.73 15.99 -14.98
CA LYS A 308 11.88 17.21 -15.79
C LYS A 308 11.43 18.46 -15.03
N GLU A 309 10.32 18.39 -14.30
CA GLU A 309 9.75 19.52 -13.56
C GLU A 309 10.54 19.88 -12.31
N THR A 310 11.13 18.89 -11.64
CA THR A 310 11.77 19.07 -10.33
C THR A 310 13.30 19.13 -10.39
N SER A 311 13.90 18.52 -11.42
CA SER A 311 15.35 18.30 -11.55
C SER A 311 15.99 17.58 -10.34
N MET A 312 15.19 16.85 -9.57
CA MET A 312 15.66 16.13 -8.38
C MET A 312 16.28 14.79 -8.74
N LYS A 313 17.26 14.37 -7.92
CA LYS A 313 17.94 13.08 -8.05
C LYS A 313 17.20 11.91 -7.42
N ARG A 314 16.36 12.20 -6.42
CA ARG A 314 15.64 11.23 -5.60
C ARG A 314 14.14 11.36 -5.80
N LEU A 315 13.42 10.24 -5.74
CA LEU A 315 11.96 10.20 -5.85
C LEU A 315 11.32 9.46 -4.67
N CYS A 316 10.34 10.09 -4.02
CA CYS A 316 9.45 9.46 -3.06
C CYS A 316 8.09 9.15 -3.70
N MET A 317 7.55 7.95 -3.46
CA MET A 317 6.26 7.52 -4.00
C MET A 317 5.28 7.04 -2.93
N ALA A 318 4.01 7.42 -3.08
CA ALA A 318 2.88 6.95 -2.27
C ALA A 318 1.56 6.97 -3.09
N GLY A 319 0.43 6.68 -2.44
CA GLY A 319 -0.86 6.43 -3.07
C GLY A 319 -1.04 4.96 -3.44
N GLY A 320 -2.30 4.49 -3.53
CA GLY A 320 -2.60 3.08 -3.70
C GLY A 320 -1.97 2.42 -4.93
N VAL A 321 -1.73 3.18 -6.01
CA VAL A 321 -1.09 2.68 -7.24
C VAL A 321 0.41 2.46 -7.06
N ALA A 322 1.06 3.19 -6.14
CA ALA A 322 2.48 2.97 -5.81
C ALA A 322 2.75 1.60 -5.15
N LEU A 323 1.72 0.84 -4.76
CA LEU A 323 1.85 -0.56 -4.36
C LEU A 323 2.11 -1.52 -5.55
N ASN A 324 2.07 -1.04 -6.80
CA ASN A 324 2.38 -1.83 -7.99
C ASN A 324 3.89 -2.05 -8.12
N CYS A 325 4.39 -3.09 -7.44
CA CYS A 325 5.82 -3.40 -7.39
C CYS A 325 6.43 -3.76 -8.77
N VAL A 326 5.61 -4.21 -9.73
CA VAL A 326 6.04 -4.46 -11.11
C VAL A 326 6.38 -3.15 -11.81
N ALA A 327 5.50 -2.15 -11.72
CA ALA A 327 5.78 -0.81 -12.25
C ALA A 327 6.95 -0.14 -11.53
N ASN A 328 7.03 -0.25 -10.20
CA ASN A 328 8.16 0.30 -9.44
C ASN A 328 9.51 -0.32 -9.85
N GLY A 329 9.54 -1.64 -10.11
CA GLY A 329 10.74 -2.31 -10.62
C GLY A 329 11.20 -1.76 -11.97
N ARG A 330 10.27 -1.41 -12.86
CA ARG A 330 10.59 -0.72 -14.12
C ARG A 330 11.08 0.71 -13.89
N ILE A 331 10.42 1.47 -13.02
CA ILE A 331 10.84 2.84 -12.66
C ILE A 331 12.28 2.84 -12.13
N MET A 332 12.65 1.88 -11.30
CA MET A 332 14.01 1.76 -10.76
C MET A 332 15.06 1.50 -11.84
N ARG A 333 14.74 0.72 -12.88
CA ARG A 333 15.68 0.34 -13.95
C ARG A 333 15.72 1.33 -15.11
N GLU A 334 14.56 1.87 -15.48
CA GLU A 334 14.35 2.65 -16.70
C GLU A 334 14.15 4.15 -16.40
N GLY A 335 13.87 4.50 -15.14
CA GLY A 335 13.57 5.86 -14.73
C GLY A 335 14.82 6.75 -14.62
N PRO A 336 14.64 8.08 -14.66
CA PRO A 336 15.74 9.05 -14.64
C PRO A 336 16.29 9.36 -13.23
N PHE A 337 15.66 8.86 -12.16
CA PHE A 337 16.11 9.11 -10.78
C PHE A 337 17.20 8.12 -10.40
N GLU A 338 18.20 8.57 -9.63
CA GLU A 338 19.28 7.68 -9.20
C GLU A 338 18.83 6.78 -8.02
N ASP A 339 17.99 7.28 -7.11
CA ASP A 339 17.31 6.43 -6.11
C ASP A 339 15.81 6.76 -5.97
N ILE A 340 15.04 5.73 -5.63
CA ILE A 340 13.61 5.85 -5.34
C ILE A 340 13.29 5.24 -3.98
N TRP A 341 12.31 5.81 -3.27
CA TRP A 341 11.78 5.27 -2.03
C TRP A 341 10.26 5.22 -2.10
N ILE A 342 9.69 4.07 -1.77
CA ILE A 342 8.24 3.84 -1.85
C ILE A 342 7.72 3.49 -0.45
N GLN A 343 6.70 4.22 -0.02
CA GLN A 343 6.09 4.02 1.30
C GLN A 343 5.51 2.59 1.42
N PRO A 344 5.95 1.74 2.37
CA PRO A 344 5.42 0.39 2.55
C PRO A 344 3.90 0.34 2.81
N ALA A 345 3.35 1.37 3.47
CA ALA A 345 1.91 1.55 3.66
C ALA A 345 1.34 2.60 2.69
N ALA A 346 1.73 2.58 1.41
CA ALA A 346 1.39 3.63 0.43
C ALA A 346 -0.10 3.88 0.18
N GLY A 347 -0.99 2.95 0.52
CA GLY A 347 -2.44 3.18 0.45
C GLY A 347 -2.94 4.11 1.58
N ASP A 348 -4.26 4.23 1.72
CA ASP A 348 -4.88 5.21 2.64
C ASP A 348 -4.50 5.04 4.11
N ALA A 349 -4.08 3.84 4.52
CA ALA A 349 -3.52 3.61 5.85
C ALA A 349 -2.32 4.53 6.13
N GLY A 350 -1.45 4.76 5.14
CA GLY A 350 -0.30 5.67 5.22
C GLY A 350 -0.68 7.13 5.45
N GLY A 351 -1.91 7.52 5.11
CA GLY A 351 -2.43 8.86 5.38
C GLY A 351 -2.41 9.23 6.86
N ALA A 352 -2.67 8.25 7.75
CA ALA A 352 -2.58 8.45 9.21
C ALA A 352 -1.16 8.83 9.65
N LEU A 353 -0.15 8.16 9.10
CA LEU A 353 1.25 8.49 9.34
C LEU A 353 1.60 9.86 8.75
N GLY A 354 1.18 10.10 7.51
CA GLY A 354 1.46 11.33 6.78
C GLY A 354 0.98 12.59 7.49
N ILE A 355 -0.28 12.60 7.95
CA ILE A 355 -0.82 13.76 8.67
C ILE A 355 -0.12 13.99 10.02
N ALA A 356 0.25 12.93 10.74
CA ALA A 356 0.98 13.07 12.01
C ALA A 356 2.36 13.72 11.79
N LEU A 357 3.10 13.25 10.78
CA LEU A 357 4.41 13.82 10.42
C LEU A 357 4.30 15.23 9.84
N ALA A 358 3.27 15.52 9.04
CA ALA A 358 3.02 16.86 8.52
C ALA A 358 2.72 17.86 9.64
N ILE A 359 1.97 17.45 10.67
CA ILE A 359 1.74 18.30 11.86
C ILE A 359 3.09 18.59 12.55
N TRP A 360 3.92 17.57 12.77
CA TRP A 360 5.21 17.73 13.44
C TRP A 360 6.17 18.65 12.66
N HIS A 361 6.42 18.36 11.38
CA HIS A 361 7.45 19.04 10.60
C HIS A 361 6.99 20.37 10.02
N ARG A 362 5.81 20.38 9.41
CA ARG A 362 5.32 21.53 8.63
C ARG A 362 4.51 22.48 9.50
N TYR A 363 3.49 21.99 10.19
CA TYR A 363 2.61 22.84 10.98
C TYR A 363 3.29 23.43 12.24
N LEU A 364 4.06 22.62 12.96
CA LEU A 364 4.84 23.08 14.12
C LEU A 364 6.21 23.67 13.75
N GLY A 365 6.63 23.54 12.49
CA GLY A 365 7.91 24.06 12.01
C GLY A 365 9.15 23.32 12.55
N ASN A 366 9.00 22.09 13.03
CA ASN A 366 10.14 21.34 13.56
C ASN A 366 11.02 20.82 12.42
N ARG A 367 12.33 20.99 12.59
CA ARG A 367 13.33 20.54 11.62
C ARG A 367 13.25 19.03 11.41
N ARG A 368 13.28 18.60 10.15
CA ARG A 368 13.50 17.20 9.78
C ARG A 368 15.00 16.88 9.75
N VAL A 369 15.38 15.73 10.27
CA VAL A 369 16.73 15.17 10.18
C VAL A 369 16.63 13.86 9.40
N SER A 370 17.08 13.87 8.14
CA SER A 370 17.04 12.69 7.27
C SER A 370 18.23 11.74 7.51
N PRO A 371 18.08 10.44 7.25
CA PRO A 371 19.19 9.47 7.24
C PRO A 371 20.36 9.84 6.30
N GLU A 372 20.08 10.49 5.17
CA GLU A 372 21.12 11.03 4.28
C GLU A 372 21.96 12.09 5.00
N LYS A 373 21.32 12.99 5.76
CA LYS A 373 22.00 14.03 6.52
C LYS A 373 22.85 13.50 7.67
N THR A 374 22.39 12.44 8.35
CA THR A 374 23.13 11.79 9.45
C THR A 374 24.22 10.85 8.94
N GLY A 375 24.19 10.50 7.66
CA GLY A 375 25.13 9.56 7.03
C GLY A 375 24.81 8.10 7.32
N THR A 376 23.62 7.80 7.88
CA THR A 376 23.14 6.43 8.10
C THR A 376 22.41 5.85 6.88
N TRP A 377 22.18 6.67 5.87
CA TRP A 377 21.90 6.23 4.51
C TRP A 377 22.86 6.89 3.51
N ARG A 378 23.26 6.16 2.46
CA ARG A 378 23.97 6.72 1.30
C ARG A 378 23.46 6.10 0.01
N SER A 379 23.45 6.91 -1.05
CA SER A 379 23.10 6.43 -2.38
C SER A 379 24.05 5.33 -2.84
N ARG A 380 23.52 4.37 -3.61
CA ARG A 380 24.36 3.40 -4.30
C ARG A 380 25.27 4.05 -5.35
N HIS A 381 24.92 5.24 -5.85
CA HIS A 381 25.68 5.95 -6.88
C HIS A 381 26.89 6.71 -6.32
N ASP A 382 26.96 6.89 -5.00
CA ASP A 382 28.04 7.59 -4.30
C ASP A 382 29.11 6.61 -3.73
N ARG A 383 29.09 5.34 -4.15
CA ARG A 383 30.03 4.32 -3.65
C ARG A 383 31.46 4.62 -4.12
N SER A 384 32.39 4.59 -3.16
CA SER A 384 33.84 4.67 -3.41
C SER A 384 34.57 3.34 -3.20
N ASP A 385 33.88 2.36 -2.62
CA ASP A 385 34.37 1.01 -2.35
C ASP A 385 33.36 -0.05 -2.80
N ASN A 386 33.77 -1.32 -2.70
CA ASN A 386 32.95 -2.48 -3.06
C ASN A 386 31.97 -2.90 -1.93
N GLY A 387 31.82 -2.10 -0.87
CA GLY A 387 30.96 -2.40 0.27
C GLY A 387 29.49 -2.08 0.02
N LEU A 388 28.60 -2.61 0.86
CA LEU A 388 27.22 -2.12 0.92
C LEU A 388 27.20 -0.74 1.58
N PRO A 389 26.52 0.27 0.98
CA PRO A 389 26.37 1.57 1.61
C PRO A 389 25.58 1.41 2.92
N PRO A 390 25.68 2.34 3.88
CA PRO A 390 24.76 2.35 5.00
C PRO A 390 23.31 2.56 4.50
N TYR A 391 22.35 1.93 5.15
CA TYR A 391 20.93 2.08 4.84
C TYR A 391 20.12 2.25 6.12
N GLU A 392 19.33 3.31 6.18
CA GLU A 392 18.33 3.55 7.20
C GLU A 392 17.19 4.38 6.60
N ASP A 393 15.97 4.18 7.08
CA ASP A 393 14.81 5.04 6.84
C ASP A 393 14.00 5.19 8.14
N GLY A 394 13.04 6.11 8.13
CA GLY A 394 12.19 6.39 9.29
C GLY A 394 11.13 5.32 9.58
N MET A 395 10.92 4.34 8.69
CA MET A 395 9.83 3.37 8.84
C MET A 395 10.19 2.19 9.76
N LYS A 396 11.46 2.04 10.19
CA LYS A 396 11.90 1.00 11.15
C LYS A 396 11.50 -0.41 10.70
N GLY A 397 11.72 -0.72 9.42
CA GLY A 397 11.30 -2.00 8.81
C GLY A 397 9.78 -2.20 8.74
N ALA A 398 8.99 -1.14 8.95
CA ALA A 398 7.56 -1.13 9.15
C ALA A 398 7.09 -1.89 10.42
N TYR A 399 7.98 -2.26 11.34
CA TYR A 399 7.65 -2.97 12.58
C TYR A 399 7.07 -2.01 13.64
N LEU A 400 5.88 -1.48 13.36
CA LEU A 400 5.21 -0.41 14.13
C LEU A 400 3.91 -0.89 14.81
N GLY A 401 3.45 -2.10 14.49
CA GLY A 401 2.25 -2.71 15.03
C GLY A 401 2.49 -3.45 16.35
N PRO A 402 1.45 -4.09 16.90
CA PRO A 402 1.51 -4.74 18.21
C PRO A 402 2.52 -5.89 18.24
N GLN A 403 3.06 -6.13 19.42
CA GLN A 403 3.88 -7.29 19.76
C GLN A 403 3.27 -8.02 20.96
N ASP A 404 3.49 -9.33 21.01
CA ASP A 404 3.12 -10.16 22.16
C ASP A 404 4.40 -10.54 22.90
N SER A 405 4.39 -10.46 24.24
CA SER A 405 5.52 -10.86 25.05
C SER A 405 5.67 -12.39 25.08
N ILE A 406 6.85 -12.88 25.47
CA ILE A 406 7.09 -14.33 25.63
C ILE A 406 6.13 -14.91 26.67
N GLU A 407 5.85 -14.15 27.73
CA GLU A 407 4.94 -14.53 28.81
C GLU A 407 3.50 -14.62 28.31
N GLU A 408 3.06 -13.65 27.49
CA GLU A 408 1.71 -13.67 26.87
C GLU A 408 1.55 -14.88 25.94
N ILE A 409 2.56 -15.18 25.12
CA ILE A 409 2.57 -16.34 24.21
C ILE A 409 2.54 -17.65 25.02
N GLU A 410 3.40 -17.79 26.03
CA GLU A 410 3.42 -18.98 26.89
C GLU A 410 2.10 -19.17 27.63
N GLN A 411 1.52 -18.09 28.15
CA GLN A 411 0.24 -18.14 28.83
C GLN A 411 -0.87 -18.60 27.88
N PHE A 412 -0.90 -18.07 26.65
CA PHE A 412 -1.84 -18.51 25.61
C PHE A 412 -1.72 -20.01 25.31
N LEU A 413 -0.49 -20.51 25.15
CA LEU A 413 -0.23 -21.94 24.87
C LEU A 413 -0.66 -22.83 26.04
N LYS A 414 -0.31 -22.45 27.27
CA LYS A 414 -0.66 -23.18 28.51
C LYS A 414 -2.17 -23.22 28.73
N THR A 415 -2.86 -22.07 28.63
CA THR A 415 -4.32 -21.99 28.83
C THR A 415 -5.09 -22.82 27.80
N ARG A 416 -4.54 -23.03 26.60
CA ARG A 416 -5.14 -23.87 25.56
C ARG A 416 -4.62 -25.31 25.53
N ASN A 417 -3.73 -25.68 26.46
CA ASN A 417 -3.10 -27.00 26.52
C ASN A 417 -2.45 -27.41 25.18
N LEU A 418 -1.79 -26.47 24.50
CA LEU A 418 -1.11 -26.71 23.23
C LEU A 418 0.34 -27.16 23.50
N PRO A 419 0.82 -28.26 22.90
CA PRO A 419 2.21 -28.68 23.06
C PRO A 419 3.15 -27.70 22.36
N TYR A 420 4.26 -27.36 23.03
CA TYR A 420 5.28 -26.49 22.48
C TYR A 420 6.68 -26.88 22.97
N THR A 421 7.69 -26.51 22.19
CA THR A 421 9.11 -26.59 22.57
C THR A 421 9.68 -25.18 22.57
N LYS A 422 10.44 -24.85 23.62
CA LYS A 422 11.09 -23.54 23.74
C LYS A 422 12.54 -23.65 23.27
N TYR A 423 12.91 -22.80 22.32
CA TYR A 423 14.28 -22.67 21.82
C TYR A 423 14.86 -21.32 22.25
N SER A 424 16.18 -21.23 22.40
CA SER A 424 16.86 -19.94 22.57
C SER A 424 16.89 -19.17 21.25
N ARG A 425 17.16 -17.86 21.29
CA ARG A 425 17.19 -17.02 20.09
C ARG A 425 18.32 -17.41 19.14
N GLU A 426 19.41 -17.93 19.68
CA GLU A 426 20.58 -18.42 18.95
C GLU A 426 20.32 -19.76 18.26
N GLN A 427 19.43 -20.59 18.83
CA GLN A 427 19.06 -21.90 18.27
C GLN A 427 18.01 -21.80 17.15
N LEU A 428 17.12 -20.79 17.22
CA LEU A 428 15.99 -20.68 16.31
C LEU A 428 16.37 -20.65 14.82
N PRO A 429 17.41 -19.93 14.36
CA PRO A 429 17.76 -19.91 12.94
C PRO A 429 18.08 -21.30 12.38
N GLU A 430 18.85 -22.10 13.12
CA GLU A 430 19.22 -23.46 12.70
C GLU A 430 17.99 -24.36 12.59
N VAL A 431 17.15 -24.38 13.64
CA VAL A 431 15.92 -25.19 13.66
C VAL A 431 14.98 -24.79 12.52
N VAL A 432 14.82 -23.49 12.27
CA VAL A 432 13.99 -22.99 11.17
C VAL A 432 14.57 -23.38 9.82
N ALA A 433 15.89 -23.27 9.64
CA ALA A 433 16.58 -23.64 8.40
C ALA A 433 16.46 -25.14 8.09
N GLU A 434 16.66 -26.00 9.09
CA GLU A 434 16.46 -27.45 8.98
C GLU A 434 15.02 -27.79 8.56
N LEU A 435 14.02 -27.21 9.25
CA LEU A 435 12.61 -27.44 8.91
C LEU A 435 12.26 -26.96 7.49
N LEU A 436 12.83 -25.83 7.04
CA LEU A 436 12.65 -25.38 5.66
C LEU A 436 13.31 -26.33 4.67
N ALA A 437 14.54 -26.79 4.95
CA ALA A 437 15.25 -27.75 4.08
C ALA A 437 14.49 -29.08 3.96
N ASP A 438 13.78 -29.50 5.01
CA ASP A 438 12.87 -30.65 5.02
C ASP A 438 11.53 -30.38 4.30
N GLY A 439 11.38 -29.21 3.67
CA GLY A 439 10.20 -28.81 2.92
C GLY A 439 8.99 -28.49 3.80
N LYS A 440 9.17 -28.18 5.09
CA LYS A 440 8.08 -27.73 5.96
C LYS A 440 7.69 -26.29 5.66
N ILE A 441 6.46 -25.95 6.01
CA ILE A 441 5.93 -24.58 5.97
C ILE A 441 5.87 -24.08 7.40
N ILE A 442 6.42 -22.88 7.64
CA ILE A 442 6.57 -22.33 8.98
C ILE A 442 5.79 -21.03 9.08
N GLY A 443 4.95 -20.93 10.11
CA GLY A 443 4.34 -19.66 10.52
C GLY A 443 5.26 -18.92 11.48
N LEU A 444 5.67 -17.70 11.11
CA LEU A 444 6.44 -16.80 11.95
C LEU A 444 5.51 -15.79 12.62
N HIS A 445 5.54 -15.77 13.95
CA HIS A 445 4.90 -14.76 14.80
C HIS A 445 5.95 -14.26 15.79
N GLN A 446 6.59 -13.14 15.46
CA GLN A 446 7.70 -12.60 16.25
C GLN A 446 7.71 -11.07 16.22
N GLY A 447 8.17 -10.46 17.31
CA GLY A 447 8.32 -9.00 17.42
C GLY A 447 7.05 -8.21 17.08
N ARG A 448 7.28 -6.94 16.73
CA ARG A 448 6.21 -6.02 16.31
C ARG A 448 5.69 -6.36 14.93
N MET A 449 4.38 -6.33 14.78
CA MET A 449 3.69 -6.55 13.51
C MET A 449 4.03 -5.45 12.48
N GLU A 450 4.09 -5.82 11.21
CA GLU A 450 4.32 -4.91 10.09
C GLU A 450 3.11 -3.97 9.87
N PHE A 451 3.39 -2.69 9.59
CA PHE A 451 2.41 -1.70 9.15
C PHE A 451 2.38 -1.64 7.61
N GLY A 452 1.21 -1.96 7.03
CA GLY A 452 1.04 -2.07 5.58
C GLY A 452 0.59 -3.47 5.16
N PRO A 453 0.50 -3.73 3.84
CA PRO A 453 -0.11 -4.94 3.30
C PRO A 453 0.84 -6.14 3.17
N ARG A 454 2.16 -5.94 3.33
CA ARG A 454 3.18 -6.98 3.15
C ARG A 454 3.61 -7.56 4.49
N ALA A 455 3.76 -8.88 4.54
CA ALA A 455 4.44 -9.54 5.64
C ALA A 455 5.95 -9.55 5.34
N LEU A 456 6.76 -9.13 6.31
CA LEU A 456 8.20 -8.87 6.18
C LEU A 456 8.97 -9.60 7.28
N GLY A 457 8.52 -10.79 7.67
CA GLY A 457 9.19 -11.67 8.64
C GLY A 457 8.62 -11.68 10.07
N ALA A 458 7.74 -10.74 10.45
CA ALA A 458 7.15 -10.70 11.79
C ALA A 458 5.81 -11.44 11.88
N ARG A 459 4.95 -11.34 10.85
CA ARG A 459 3.69 -12.10 10.72
C ARG A 459 3.63 -12.81 9.39
N SER A 460 4.51 -13.80 9.21
CA SER A 460 4.81 -14.42 7.92
C SER A 460 4.49 -15.90 7.87
N ILE A 461 4.26 -16.42 6.66
CA ILE A 461 4.28 -17.86 6.38
C ILE A 461 5.39 -18.06 5.36
N ILE A 462 6.42 -18.80 5.75
CA ILE A 462 7.63 -19.02 4.95
C ILE A 462 7.74 -20.50 4.52
N GLY A 463 8.47 -20.73 3.44
CA GLY A 463 8.73 -22.05 2.87
C GLY A 463 9.99 -22.03 2.01
N ASP A 464 10.53 -23.21 1.70
CA ASP A 464 11.76 -23.33 0.91
C ASP A 464 11.57 -22.85 -0.54
N PRO A 465 12.29 -21.80 -0.98
CA PRO A 465 12.16 -21.26 -2.32
C PRO A 465 12.69 -22.22 -3.42
N ARG A 466 13.54 -23.19 -3.05
CA ARG A 466 14.15 -24.17 -3.98
C ARG A 466 13.18 -25.28 -4.38
N SER A 467 12.13 -25.50 -3.59
CA SER A 467 11.18 -26.59 -3.79
C SER A 467 10.15 -26.24 -4.87
N PRO A 468 10.08 -26.97 -6.01
CA PRO A 468 9.11 -26.72 -7.07
C PRO A 468 7.65 -26.90 -6.62
N ALA A 469 7.43 -27.73 -5.59
CA ALA A 469 6.09 -28.02 -5.07
C ALA A 469 5.58 -26.97 -4.08
N MET A 470 6.47 -26.13 -3.51
CA MET A 470 6.14 -25.24 -2.39
C MET A 470 5.04 -24.24 -2.73
N GLN A 471 5.13 -23.60 -3.91
CA GLN A 471 4.12 -22.65 -4.39
C GLN A 471 2.72 -23.28 -4.41
N SER A 472 2.60 -24.47 -5.01
CA SER A 472 1.35 -25.22 -5.11
C SER A 472 0.82 -25.66 -3.74
N ILE A 473 1.69 -26.19 -2.87
CA ILE A 473 1.32 -26.62 -1.52
C ILE A 473 0.79 -25.43 -0.70
N MET A 474 1.50 -24.30 -0.70
CA MET A 474 1.11 -23.11 0.06
C MET A 474 -0.21 -22.51 -0.46
N ASN A 475 -0.39 -22.42 -1.79
CA ASN A 475 -1.61 -21.85 -2.36
C ASN A 475 -2.83 -22.76 -2.13
N LEU A 476 -2.70 -24.08 -2.30
CA LEU A 476 -3.84 -25.01 -2.24
C LEU A 476 -4.14 -25.51 -0.82
N LYS A 477 -3.12 -25.91 -0.05
CA LYS A 477 -3.31 -26.59 1.24
C LYS A 477 -3.36 -25.64 2.44
N ILE A 478 -2.70 -24.49 2.36
CA ILE A 478 -2.61 -23.54 3.48
C ILE A 478 -3.51 -22.33 3.28
N LYS A 479 -3.38 -21.67 2.12
CA LYS A 479 -4.06 -20.38 1.89
C LYS A 479 -5.39 -20.51 1.14
N HIS A 480 -5.76 -21.71 0.69
CA HIS A 480 -7.00 -22.03 -0.03
C HIS A 480 -7.36 -20.98 -1.10
N ARG A 481 -6.36 -20.60 -1.91
CA ARG A 481 -6.45 -19.47 -2.85
C ARG A 481 -6.01 -19.86 -4.26
N GLU A 482 -6.18 -18.95 -5.21
CA GLU A 482 -5.87 -19.19 -6.60
C GLU A 482 -4.40 -19.59 -6.82
N SER A 483 -4.17 -20.61 -7.66
CA SER A 483 -2.85 -21.23 -7.85
C SER A 483 -1.82 -20.28 -8.46
N PHE A 484 -2.25 -19.27 -9.23
CA PHE A 484 -1.38 -18.33 -9.94
C PHE A 484 -0.77 -17.24 -9.05
N ARG A 485 -1.16 -17.14 -7.77
CA ARG A 485 -0.67 -16.07 -6.88
C ARG A 485 0.82 -16.28 -6.58
N PRO A 486 1.68 -15.31 -6.92
CA PRO A 486 3.11 -15.43 -6.70
C PRO A 486 3.46 -15.39 -5.21
N PHE A 487 4.68 -15.82 -4.91
CA PHE A 487 5.35 -15.58 -3.64
C PHE A 487 6.52 -14.61 -3.87
N ALA A 488 7.02 -14.00 -2.80
CA ALA A 488 8.17 -13.12 -2.85
C ALA A 488 9.25 -13.69 -1.92
N PRO A 489 10.54 -13.57 -2.28
CA PRO A 489 11.63 -14.08 -1.46
C PRO A 489 12.02 -13.07 -0.38
N SER A 490 12.64 -13.58 0.69
CA SER A 490 13.45 -12.79 1.61
C SER A 490 14.87 -13.33 1.54
N VAL A 491 15.85 -12.44 1.44
CA VAL A 491 17.28 -12.75 1.32
C VAL A 491 18.06 -11.82 2.23
N LEU A 492 19.25 -12.25 2.68
CA LEU A 492 20.17 -11.38 3.38
C LEU A 492 20.57 -10.20 2.49
N ARG A 493 20.72 -9.02 3.09
CA ARG A 493 21.03 -7.77 2.40
C ARG A 493 22.29 -7.89 1.55
N GLU A 494 23.29 -8.59 2.08
CA GLU A 494 24.61 -8.83 1.51
C GLU A 494 24.56 -9.75 0.28
N GLN A 495 23.47 -10.50 0.11
CA GLN A 495 23.31 -11.48 -0.97
C GLN A 495 22.27 -11.06 -2.02
N VAL A 496 21.71 -9.84 -1.93
CA VAL A 496 20.68 -9.38 -2.89
C VAL A 496 21.20 -9.44 -4.32
N ALA A 497 22.39 -8.88 -4.57
CA ALA A 497 23.01 -8.85 -5.91
C ALA A 497 23.52 -10.20 -6.41
N GLU A 498 23.69 -11.17 -5.50
CA GLU A 498 24.04 -12.55 -5.87
C GLU A 498 22.81 -13.26 -6.47
N TRP A 499 21.65 -13.10 -5.83
CA TRP A 499 20.43 -13.84 -6.18
C TRP A 499 19.52 -13.11 -7.18
N PHE A 500 19.59 -11.80 -7.26
CA PHE A 500 18.70 -10.96 -8.06
C PHE A 500 19.48 -9.93 -8.88
N ASP A 501 18.93 -9.54 -10.02
CA ASP A 501 19.39 -8.40 -10.81
C ASP A 501 18.96 -7.09 -10.12
N LEU A 502 19.56 -6.87 -8.94
CA LEU A 502 19.26 -5.79 -8.02
C LEU A 502 20.50 -5.50 -7.16
N ASP A 503 20.94 -4.25 -7.11
CA ASP A 503 22.15 -3.81 -6.42
C ASP A 503 21.86 -2.82 -5.27
N GLN A 504 20.60 -2.74 -4.84
CA GLN A 504 20.10 -1.84 -3.82
C GLN A 504 19.23 -2.55 -2.78
N ASP A 505 19.00 -1.85 -1.67
CA ASP A 505 18.07 -2.28 -0.63
C ASP A 505 16.61 -2.32 -1.13
N SER A 506 15.88 -3.36 -0.71
CA SER A 506 14.44 -3.53 -0.97
C SER A 506 13.74 -4.10 0.28
N PRO A 507 13.70 -3.34 1.39
CA PRO A 507 13.23 -3.86 2.68
C PRO A 507 11.72 -4.16 2.73
N TYR A 508 10.95 -3.70 1.75
CA TYR A 508 9.48 -3.67 1.81
C TYR A 508 8.77 -4.55 0.77
N MET A 509 9.49 -5.32 -0.04
CA MET A 509 8.92 -6.07 -1.17
C MET A 509 8.12 -5.18 -2.14
N MET A 510 8.60 -3.94 -2.34
CA MET A 510 7.96 -2.91 -3.17
C MET A 510 8.56 -2.81 -4.57
N LEU A 511 9.56 -3.64 -4.87
CA LEU A 511 10.27 -3.71 -6.15
C LEU A 511 10.24 -5.14 -6.67
N VAL A 512 10.13 -5.28 -8.00
CA VAL A 512 10.33 -6.54 -8.70
C VAL A 512 11.63 -6.46 -9.49
N ALA A 513 12.53 -7.38 -9.21
CA ALA A 513 13.75 -7.64 -9.95
C ALA A 513 13.70 -9.07 -10.50
N ASP A 514 14.42 -9.29 -11.59
CA ASP A 514 14.60 -10.64 -12.09
C ASP A 514 15.60 -11.38 -11.18
N VAL A 515 15.51 -12.72 -11.14
CA VAL A 515 16.56 -13.58 -10.56
C VAL A 515 17.88 -13.32 -11.30
N ALA A 516 19.04 -13.36 -10.66
CA ALA A 516 20.32 -13.17 -11.36
C ALA A 516 20.51 -14.23 -12.46
N GLU A 517 21.14 -13.86 -13.60
CA GLU A 517 21.24 -14.74 -14.78
C GLU A 517 21.86 -16.10 -14.45
N GLY A 518 22.87 -16.14 -13.58
CA GLY A 518 23.54 -17.37 -13.14
C GLY A 518 22.62 -18.38 -12.43
N HIS A 519 21.50 -17.92 -11.88
CA HIS A 519 20.50 -18.75 -11.22
C HIS A 519 19.28 -19.06 -12.10
N ARG A 520 19.24 -18.58 -13.36
CA ARG A 520 18.15 -18.83 -14.31
C ARG A 520 18.40 -20.12 -15.09
N ARG A 521 17.32 -20.84 -15.41
CA ARG A 521 17.30 -21.97 -16.34
C ARG A 521 16.55 -21.57 -17.61
N LYS A 522 17.19 -21.79 -18.77
CA LYS A 522 16.50 -21.67 -20.07
C LYS A 522 15.44 -22.75 -20.23
N MET A 523 14.25 -22.36 -20.64
CA MET A 523 13.17 -23.28 -20.98
C MET A 523 13.50 -24.02 -22.28
N THR A 524 13.04 -25.25 -22.40
CA THR A 524 13.06 -26.01 -23.66
C THR A 524 11.96 -25.55 -24.61
N ALA A 525 12.09 -25.82 -25.90
CA ALA A 525 11.09 -25.45 -26.91
C ALA A 525 9.69 -26.04 -26.62
N ASP A 526 9.61 -27.18 -25.93
CA ASP A 526 8.33 -27.78 -25.53
C ASP A 526 7.76 -27.13 -24.27
N GLU A 527 8.61 -26.75 -23.31
CA GLU A 527 8.19 -25.94 -22.16
C GLU A 527 7.71 -24.55 -22.57
N GLU A 528 8.31 -23.95 -23.60
CA GLU A 528 7.88 -22.66 -24.15
C GLU A 528 6.48 -22.72 -24.79
N LYS A 529 6.08 -23.89 -25.29
CA LYS A 529 4.73 -24.14 -25.82
C LYS A 529 3.67 -24.34 -24.72
N LEU A 530 4.08 -24.59 -23.47
CA LEU A 530 3.14 -24.72 -22.35
C LEU A 530 2.40 -23.40 -22.13
N TRP A 531 1.11 -23.51 -21.77
CA TRP A 531 0.19 -22.38 -21.77
C TRP A 531 -0.48 -22.16 -20.41
N GLY A 532 -0.72 -20.89 -20.07
CA GLY A 532 -1.44 -20.49 -18.87
C GLY A 532 -0.83 -21.06 -17.58
N ILE A 533 -1.64 -21.82 -16.82
CA ILE A 533 -1.22 -22.42 -15.55
C ILE A 533 -0.19 -23.55 -15.75
N ASP A 534 -0.15 -24.21 -16.91
CA ASP A 534 0.83 -25.29 -17.11
C ASP A 534 2.27 -24.73 -17.16
N LYS A 535 2.41 -23.47 -17.61
CA LYS A 535 3.68 -22.73 -17.61
C LYS A 535 4.18 -22.38 -16.20
N LEU A 536 3.28 -22.31 -15.20
CA LEU A 536 3.67 -22.08 -13.78
C LEU A 536 4.52 -23.21 -13.22
N ASN A 537 4.28 -24.44 -13.66
CA ASN A 537 4.95 -25.61 -13.12
C ASN A 537 6.35 -25.83 -13.71
N VAL A 538 6.78 -24.98 -14.64
CA VAL A 538 8.11 -25.07 -15.25
C VAL A 538 9.15 -24.47 -14.33
N LYS A 539 10.17 -25.26 -13.98
CA LYS A 539 11.36 -24.77 -13.27
C LYS A 539 12.14 -23.80 -14.15
N ARG A 540 12.20 -22.52 -13.76
CA ARG A 540 12.88 -21.44 -14.49
C ARG A 540 14.12 -20.88 -13.78
N SER A 541 14.39 -21.32 -12.56
CA SER A 541 15.53 -20.89 -11.76
C SER A 541 15.89 -21.93 -10.70
N ASP A 542 16.97 -21.68 -9.95
CA ASP A 542 17.33 -22.44 -8.75
C ASP A 542 16.33 -22.28 -7.60
N ILE A 543 15.51 -21.22 -7.65
CA ILE A 543 14.44 -20.90 -6.70
C ILE A 543 13.07 -20.89 -7.40
N PRO A 544 12.58 -22.05 -7.90
CA PRO A 544 11.40 -22.12 -8.75
C PRO A 544 10.08 -21.72 -8.08
N ALA A 545 10.02 -21.61 -6.75
CA ALA A 545 8.81 -21.17 -6.05
C ALA A 545 8.63 -19.63 -6.04
N VAL A 546 9.65 -18.89 -6.49
CA VAL A 546 9.72 -17.42 -6.52
C VAL A 546 9.23 -16.88 -7.86
#